data_AF-A0A383DWQ8-F1
#
_entry.id   AF-A0A383DWQ8-F1
#
_cell.length_a   1.000
_cell.length_b   1.000
_cell.length_c   1.000
_cell.angle_alpha   90.00
_cell.angle_beta   90.00
_cell.angle_gamma   90.00
#
_symmetry.space_group_name_H-M   'P 1'
#
loop_
_entity.id
_entity.type
_entity.pdbx_description
1 polymer ?
#
loop_
_entity_poly.entity_id
_entity_poly.type
_entity_poly.pdbx_seq_one_letter_code
_entity_poly.pdbx_strand_id
1 'polypeptide(L)' 'MSLKGSKTEENLKAAFAGESQANRRYLYFAQKADVEGYNDVAAVFRST' A
#
# COMPACT_ATOMS: atom_id res chain seq x y z
N MET A 1 -20.37 -15.34 15.12
CA MET A 1 -20.20 -13.88 15.31
C MET A 1 -20.33 -13.20 13.95
N SER A 2 -21.16 -12.17 13.82
CA SER A 2 -21.25 -11.36 12.60
C SER A 2 -20.35 -10.15 12.74
N LEU A 3 -19.55 -9.83 11.71
CA LEU A 3 -18.69 -8.64 11.69
C LEU A 3 -19.48 -7.36 11.41
N LYS A 4 -20.67 -7.47 10.80
CA LYS A 4 -21.44 -6.33 10.32
C LYS A 4 -21.87 -5.41 11.47
N GLY A 5 -21.54 -4.12 11.36
CA GLY A 5 -21.81 -3.09 12.35
C GLY A 5 -20.87 -3.10 13.57
N SER A 6 -19.83 -3.95 13.55
CA SER A 6 -18.85 -3.99 14.64
C SER A 6 -17.70 -3.00 14.39
N LYS A 7 -17.04 -2.59 15.48
CA LYS A 7 -15.79 -1.82 15.41
C LYS A 7 -14.70 -2.56 14.62
N THR A 8 -14.71 -3.89 14.62
CA THR A 8 -13.78 -4.69 13.82
C THR A 8 -14.01 -4.50 12.32
N GLU A 9 -15.26 -4.42 11.85
CA GLU A 9 -15.54 -4.13 10.44
C GLU A 9 -15.05 -2.73 10.05
N GLU A 10 -15.28 -1.73 10.89
CA GLU A 10 -14.79 -0.36 10.66
C GLU A 10 -13.26 -0.32 10.60
N ASN A 11 -12.58 -0.99 11.53
CA ASN A 11 -11.12 -1.10 11.55
C ASN A 11 -10.59 -1.78 10.28
N LEU A 12 -11.24 -2.86 9.81
CA LEU A 12 -10.85 -3.56 8.59
C LEU A 12 -11.02 -2.65 7.35
N LYS A 13 -12.10 -1.86 7.28
CA LYS A 13 -12.31 -0.88 6.19
C LYS A 13 -11.22 0.20 6.22
N ALA A 14 -10.90 0.73 7.40
CA ALA A 14 -9.86 1.74 7.57
C ALA A 14 -8.47 1.19 7.18
N ALA A 15 -8.13 -0.02 7.64
CA ALA A 15 -6.88 -0.70 7.29
C ALA A 15 -6.78 -0.93 5.77
N PHE A 16 -7.82 -1.48 5.15
CA PHE A 16 -7.86 -1.69 3.70
C PHE A 16 -7.67 -0.40 2.92
N ALA A 17 -8.33 0.69 3.33
CA ALA A 17 -8.16 2.00 2.69
C ALA A 17 -6.73 2.54 2.88
N GLY A 18 -6.12 2.34 4.06
CA GLY A 18 -4.74 2.75 4.35
C GLY A 18 -3.71 1.97 3.54
N GLU A 19 -3.82 0.64 3.51
CA GLU A 19 -2.94 -0.26 2.76
C GLU A 19 -3.06 -0.02 1.25
N SER A 20 -4.29 0.18 0.74
CA SER A 20 -4.52 0.52 -0.68
C SER A 20 -3.83 1.82 -1.08
N GLN A 21 -3.87 2.83 -0.22
CA GLN A 21 -3.16 4.10 -0.46
C GLN A 21 -1.64 3.95 -0.36
N ALA A 22 -1.16 3.15 0.59
CA ALA A 22 0.27 2.87 0.75
C ALA A 22 0.83 2.17 -0.49
N ASN A 23 0.17 1.11 -0.97
CA ASN A 23 0.58 0.39 -2.18
C ASN A 23 0.69 1.32 -3.39
N ARG A 24 -0.29 2.20 -3.62
CA ARG A 24 -0.21 3.20 -4.69
C ARG A 24 1.00 4.13 -4.57
N ARG A 25 1.36 4.55 -3.35
CA ARG A 25 2.55 5.37 -3.12
C ARG A 25 3.84 4.60 -3.39
N TYR A 26 3.92 3.33 -2.98
CA TYR A 26 5.08 2.50 -3.26
C TYR A 26 5.31 2.31 -4.77
N LEU A 27 4.25 2.05 -5.54
CA LEU A 27 4.34 1.98 -7.00
C LEU A 27 4.83 3.31 -7.62
N TYR A 28 4.32 4.45 -7.14
CA TYR A 28 4.79 5.76 -7.57
C TYR A 28 6.28 5.97 -7.26
N PHE A 29 6.72 5.60 -6.05
CA PHE A 29 8.13 5.72 -5.67
C PHE A 29 9.03 4.76 -6.44
N ALA A 30 8.57 3.55 -6.75
CA ALA A 30 9.28 2.62 -7.62
C ALA A 30 9.49 3.23 -9.02
N GLN A 31 8.44 3.79 -9.62
CA GLN A 31 8.52 4.45 -10.93
C GLN A 31 9.48 5.64 -10.89
N LYS A 32 9.44 6.44 -9.82
CA LYS A 32 10.36 7.55 -9.62
C LYS A 32 11.81 7.10 -9.51
N ALA A 33 12.07 6.03 -8.76
CA ALA A 33 13.39 5.42 -8.63
C ALA A 33 13.90 4.85 -9.97
N ASP A 34 13.05 4.24 -10.81
CA ASP A 34 13.45 3.80 -12.15
C ASP A 34 13.91 4.98 -13.02
N VAL A 35 13.13 6.08 -13.03
CA VAL A 35 13.44 7.28 -13.83
C VAL A 35 14.76 7.92 -13.41
N GLU A 36 15.10 7.84 -12.12
CA GLU A 36 16.34 8.37 -11.55
C GLU A 36 17.51 7.38 -11.62
N GLY A 37 17.28 6.16 -12.12
CA GLY A 37 18.32 5.14 -12.32
C GLY A 37 18.62 4.26 -11.10
N TYR A 38 17.81 4.33 -10.04
CA TYR A 38 17.96 3.55 -8.81
C TYR A 38 17.20 2.22 -8.86
N ASN A 39 17.63 1.31 -9.74
CA ASN A 39 16.91 0.06 -10.03
C ASN A 39 16.69 -0.84 -8.79
N ASP A 40 17.68 -0.97 -7.91
CA ASP A 40 17.55 -1.80 -6.70
C ASP A 40 16.52 -1.22 -5.72
N VAL A 41 16.47 0.11 -5.60
CA VAL A 41 15.48 0.81 -4.77
C VAL A 41 14.08 0.65 -5.35
N ALA A 42 13.95 0.74 -6.68
CA ALA A 42 12.67 0.51 -7.35
C ALA A 42 12.15 -0.92 -7.15
N ALA A 43 13.03 -1.93 -7.15
CA ALA A 43 12.67 -3.32 -6.88
C ALA A 43 12.12 -3.49 -5.45
N VAL A 44 12.74 -2.86 -4.45
CA VAL A 44 12.26 -2.89 -3.06
C VAL A 44 10.85 -2.31 -2.95
N PHE A 45 10.59 -1.14 -3.54
CA PHE A 45 9.25 -0.53 -3.54
C PHE A 45 8.18 -1.35 -4.29
N ARG A 46 8.56 -2.21 -5.24
CA ARG A 46 7.60 -3.11 -5.92
C ARG A 46 7.27 -4.37 -5.14
N SER A 47 8.14 -4.77 -4.21
CA SER A 47 7.98 -6.01 -3.43
C SER A 47 7.03 -5.86 -2.23
N THR A 48 6.51 -4.66 -1.98
CA THR A 48 5.56 -4.32 -0.90
C THR A 48 4.12 -4.31 -1.37
#